data_AF-A0A2D6P9Y3-F1
#
_entry.id   AF-A0A2D6P9Y3-F1
#
_cell.length_a   1.000
_cell.length_b   1.000
_cell.length_c   1.000
_cell.angle_alpha   90.00
_cell.angle_beta   90.00
_cell.angle_gamma   90.00
#
_symmetry.space_group_name_H-M   'P 1'
#
loop_
_entity.id
_entity.type
_entity.pdbx_description
1 polymer ?
#
loop_
_entity_poly.entity_id
_entity_poly.type
_entity_poly.pdbx_seq_one_letter_code
_entity_poly.pdbx_strand_id
1 'polypeptide(L)'
;MIDLPTLQQMWEKDSKIDIDNLHTESLNIPVLHSKYYDIYNNLMLLRTKAEQQKKNVRHERYEYYSGKADPDVYIQNPFPKKIRDKDTMTKYLDADERLSNVSMKIEYYNVMLRYIEEILKQITNRTYQIKNSIEFMRFSSGLG
;
A
#
# COMPACT_ATOMS: atom_id res chain seq x y z
N MET A 1 12.37 2.60 4.53
CA MET A 1 10.99 2.13 4.23
C MET A 1 10.80 2.37 2.75
N ILE A 2 10.39 1.35 1.97
CA ILE A 2 10.07 1.57 0.56
C ILE A 2 8.89 2.54 0.49
N ASP A 3 9.00 3.54 -0.38
CA ASP A 3 7.93 4.47 -0.70
C ASP A 3 7.42 4.23 -2.12
N LEU A 4 6.30 4.86 -2.47
CA LEU A 4 5.66 4.70 -3.78
C LEU A 4 6.59 5.11 -4.94
N PRO A 5 7.31 6.25 -4.90
CA PRO A 5 8.25 6.60 -5.97
C PRO A 5 9.35 5.56 -6.18
N THR A 6 9.95 5.04 -5.11
CA THR A 6 10.97 3.99 -5.21
C THR A 6 10.39 2.73 -5.84
N LEU A 7 9.19 2.33 -5.43
CA LEU A 7 8.51 1.16 -5.99
C LEU A 7 8.21 1.32 -7.48
N GLN A 8 7.79 2.52 -7.91
CA GLN A 8 7.57 2.85 -9.32
C GLN A 8 8.86 2.76 -10.13
N GLN A 9 9.97 3.30 -9.61
CA GLN A 9 11.29 3.22 -10.27
C GLN A 9 11.81 1.79 -10.35
N MET A 10 11.54 0.94 -9.35
CA MET A 10 11.88 -0.48 -9.39
C MET A 10 11.12 -1.17 -10.52
N TRP A 11 9.82 -0.91 -10.65
CA TRP A 11 8.99 -1.51 -11.69
C TRP A 11 9.33 -1.02 -13.09
N GLU A 12 9.64 0.27 -13.26
CA GLU A 12 10.10 0.82 -14.54
C GLU A 12 11.33 0.07 -15.09
N LYS A 13 12.22 -0.40 -14.21
CA LYS A 13 13.37 -1.22 -14.59
C LYS A 13 12.99 -2.67 -14.86
N ASP A 14 12.26 -3.28 -13.94
CA ASP A 14 11.93 -4.72 -13.98
C ASP A 14 10.87 -5.08 -15.03
N SER A 15 10.08 -4.12 -15.50
CA SER A 15 9.02 -4.33 -16.50
C SER A 15 9.53 -4.56 -17.92
N LYS A 16 10.79 -4.19 -18.20
CA LYS A 16 11.40 -4.34 -19.53
C LYS A 16 11.62 -5.82 -19.84
N ILE A 17 11.43 -6.22 -21.09
CA ILE A 17 11.69 -7.58 -21.58
C ILE A 17 12.85 -7.51 -22.55
N ASP A 18 13.92 -8.26 -22.28
CA ASP A 18 14.99 -8.48 -23.25
C ASP A 18 14.53 -9.46 -24.35
N ILE A 19 14.38 -8.91 -25.56
CA ILE A 19 13.90 -9.64 -26.75
C ILE A 19 14.95 -10.63 -27.26
N ASP A 20 16.23 -10.36 -27.02
CA ASP A 20 17.32 -11.26 -27.44
C ASP A 20 17.45 -12.47 -26.50
N ASN A 21 16.97 -12.34 -25.26
CA ASN A 21 17.10 -13.35 -24.20
C ASN A 21 15.75 -13.78 -23.60
N LEU A 22 14.73 -14.02 -24.44
CA LEU A 22 13.37 -14.41 -24.01
C LEU A 22 13.32 -15.67 -23.12
N HIS A 23 14.26 -16.60 -23.30
CA HIS A 23 14.38 -17.80 -22.46
C HIS A 23 14.78 -17.47 -21.03
N THR A 24 15.75 -16.57 -20.85
CA THR A 24 16.15 -16.04 -19.53
C THR A 24 15.00 -15.25 -18.92
N GLU A 25 14.28 -14.46 -19.71
CA GLU A 25 13.14 -13.67 -19.21
C GLU A 25 12.00 -14.54 -18.70
N SER A 26 11.81 -15.73 -19.29
CA SER A 26 10.86 -16.73 -18.81
C SER A 26 11.26 -17.26 -17.42
N LEU A 27 12.54 -17.56 -17.21
CA LEU A 27 13.08 -18.03 -15.92
C LEU A 27 13.05 -16.92 -14.84
N ASN A 28 13.11 -15.65 -15.25
CA ASN A 28 13.07 -14.51 -14.32
C ASN A 28 11.66 -14.24 -13.76
N ILE A 29 10.58 -14.76 -14.35
CA ILE A 29 9.21 -14.55 -13.88
C ILE A 29 9.02 -14.92 -12.40
N PRO A 30 9.36 -16.14 -11.92
CA PRO A 30 9.23 -16.49 -10.51
C PRO A 30 10.14 -15.65 -9.59
N VAL A 31 11.30 -15.21 -10.08
CA VAL A 31 12.23 -14.35 -9.33
C VAL A 31 11.62 -12.97 -9.10
N LEU A 32 11.06 -12.36 -10.15
CA LEU A 32 10.33 -11.09 -10.06
C LEU A 32 9.10 -11.26 -9.17
N HIS A 33 8.33 -12.33 -9.33
CA HIS A 33 7.16 -12.58 -8.49
C HIS A 33 7.54 -12.64 -7.01
N SER A 34 8.56 -13.42 -6.64
CA SER A 34 9.04 -13.51 -5.26
C SER A 34 9.43 -12.14 -4.70
N LYS A 35 10.23 -11.38 -5.46
CA LYS A 35 10.68 -10.03 -5.07
C LYS A 35 9.51 -9.11 -4.74
N TYR A 36 8.51 -9.01 -5.61
CA TYR A 36 7.37 -8.12 -5.41
C TYR A 36 6.40 -8.65 -4.34
N TYR A 37 6.26 -9.97 -4.20
CA TYR A 37 5.44 -10.59 -3.18
C TYR A 37 5.99 -10.35 -1.76
N ASP A 38 7.31 -10.36 -1.57
CA ASP A 38 7.92 -10.01 -0.29
C ASP A 38 7.64 -8.55 0.11
N ILE A 39 7.67 -7.62 -0.86
CA ILE A 39 7.33 -6.22 -0.62
C ILE A 39 5.84 -6.09 -0.26
N TYR A 40 4.97 -6.81 -0.97
CA TYR A 40 3.53 -6.87 -0.67
C TYR A 40 3.28 -7.31 0.77
N ASN A 41 3.87 -8.43 1.20
CA ASN A 41 3.69 -8.96 2.55
C ASN A 41 4.13 -7.95 3.62
N ASN A 42 5.29 -7.32 3.42
CA ASN A 42 5.79 -6.30 4.34
C ASN A 42 4.85 -5.08 4.42
N LEU A 43 4.35 -4.58 3.30
CA LEU A 43 3.39 -3.46 3.27
C LEU A 43 2.07 -3.84 3.92
N MET A 44 1.60 -5.08 3.72
CA MET A 44 0.38 -5.58 4.35
C MET A 44 0.51 -5.57 5.88
N LEU A 45 1.64 -6.04 6.43
CA LEU A 45 1.91 -5.99 7.87
C LEU A 45 1.97 -4.56 8.40
N LEU A 46 2.61 -3.64 7.66
CA LEU A 46 2.66 -2.23 8.03
C LEU A 46 1.28 -1.57 8.04
N ARG A 47 0.42 -1.92 7.07
CA ARG A 47 -0.97 -1.47 7.01
C ARG A 47 -1.77 -1.97 8.20
N THR A 48 -1.69 -3.26 8.52
CA THR A 48 -2.36 -3.85 9.69
C THR A 48 -1.91 -3.18 10.99
N LYS A 49 -0.61 -2.90 11.15
CA LYS A 49 -0.10 -2.16 12.30
C LYS A 49 -0.68 -0.74 12.39
N ALA A 50 -0.77 -0.03 11.26
CA ALA A 50 -1.36 1.31 11.20
C ALA A 50 -2.87 1.30 11.49
N GLU A 51 -3.60 0.29 11.05
CA GLU A 51 -5.01 0.10 11.40
C GLU A 51 -5.22 -0.08 12.91
N GLN A 52 -4.36 -0.89 13.55
CA GLN A 52 -4.41 -1.03 15.01
C GLN A 52 -4.08 0.28 15.72
N GLN A 53 -3.07 1.02 15.24
CA GLN A 53 -2.74 2.34 15.75
C GLN A 53 -3.93 3.31 15.63
N LYS A 54 -4.66 3.29 14.50
CA LYS A 54 -5.86 4.12 14.30
C LYS A 54 -6.93 3.82 15.35
N LYS A 55 -7.17 2.55 15.67
CA LYS A 55 -8.14 2.16 16.72
C LYS A 55 -7.75 2.71 18.08
N ASN A 56 -6.47 2.59 18.45
CA ASN A 56 -5.96 3.09 19.73
C ASN A 56 -6.07 4.62 19.82
N VAL A 57 -5.62 5.34 18.78
CA VAL A 57 -5.73 6.81 18.72
C VAL A 57 -7.20 7.23 18.76
N ARG A 58 -8.09 6.54 18.04
CA ARG A 58 -9.53 6.86 18.06
C ARG A 58 -10.12 6.77 19.46
N HIS A 59 -9.72 5.75 20.22
CA HIS A 59 -10.15 5.57 21.59
C HIS A 59 -9.65 6.70 22.49
N GLU A 60 -8.34 6.99 22.45
CA GLU A 60 -7.72 8.10 23.21
C GLU A 60 -8.40 9.45 22.91
N ARG A 61 -8.64 9.75 21.62
CA ARG A 61 -9.29 10.99 21.21
C ARG A 61 -10.76 11.05 21.60
N TYR A 62 -11.45 9.92 21.58
CA TYR A 62 -12.82 9.84 22.10
C TYR A 62 -12.88 10.13 23.61
N GLU A 63 -11.95 9.60 24.40
CA GLU A 63 -11.86 9.91 25.83
C GLU A 63 -11.56 11.39 26.08
N TYR A 64 -10.67 11.98 25.29
CA TYR A 64 -10.38 13.42 25.33
C TYR A 64 -11.62 14.28 25.05
N TYR A 65 -12.30 14.07 23.93
CA TYR A 65 -13.46 14.89 23.57
C TYR A 65 -14.69 14.63 24.46
N SER A 66 -14.79 13.44 25.06
CA SER A 66 -15.86 13.09 26.01
C SER A 66 -15.57 13.52 27.45
N GLY A 67 -14.45 14.20 27.72
CA GLY A 67 -14.13 14.66 29.07
C GLY A 67 -13.76 13.53 30.03
N LYS A 68 -13.18 12.44 29.51
CA LYS A 68 -12.78 11.23 30.27
C LYS A 68 -11.27 10.98 30.31
N ALA A 69 -10.49 11.71 29.49
CA ALA A 69 -9.03 11.66 29.57
C ALA A 69 -8.50 12.13 30.94
N ASP A 70 -7.21 11.87 31.18
CA ASP A 70 -6.52 12.29 32.39
C ASP A 70 -6.53 13.83 32.56
N PRO A 71 -6.71 14.38 33.78
CA PRO A 71 -6.61 15.81 34.06
C PRO A 71 -5.38 16.50 33.46
N ASP A 72 -4.21 15.86 33.50
CA ASP A 72 -2.96 16.44 32.98
C ASP A 72 -3.03 16.72 31.47
N VAL A 73 -3.79 15.91 30.73
CA VAL A 73 -4.01 16.11 29.29
C VAL A 73 -4.77 17.40 29.01
N TYR A 74 -5.74 17.76 29.85
CA TYR A 74 -6.49 19.02 29.70
C TYR A 74 -5.71 20.23 30.21
N ILE A 75 -4.75 20.05 31.13
CA ILE A 75 -3.81 21.11 31.51
C ILE A 75 -2.91 21.46 30.31
N GLN A 76 -2.37 20.44 29.63
CA GLN A 76 -1.50 20.63 28.46
C GLN A 76 -2.26 21.05 27.20
N ASN A 77 -3.45 20.48 26.98
CA ASN A 77 -4.29 20.73 25.81
C ASN A 77 -5.72 21.06 26.25
N PRO A 78 -5.99 22.30 26.67
CA PRO A 78 -7.31 22.69 27.18
C PRO A 78 -8.41 22.50 26.15
N PHE A 79 -9.49 21.84 26.56
CA PHE A 79 -10.71 21.72 25.79
C PHE A 79 -11.90 22.09 26.67
N PRO A 80 -12.49 23.29 26.51
CA PRO A 80 -13.43 23.86 27.48
C PRO A 80 -14.84 23.26 27.42
N LYS A 81 -15.10 22.33 26.50
CA LYS A 81 -16.42 21.75 26.26
C LYS A 81 -16.33 20.23 26.34
N LYS A 82 -17.36 19.58 26.87
CA LYS A 82 -17.50 18.13 26.81
C LYS A 82 -18.51 17.76 25.74
N ILE A 83 -18.12 16.91 24.79
CA ILE A 83 -19.01 16.44 23.75
C ILE A 83 -19.77 15.21 24.25
N ARG A 84 -21.10 15.25 24.16
CA ARG A 84 -21.98 14.15 24.59
C ARG A 84 -22.76 13.55 23.43
N ASP A 85 -23.09 14.36 22.43
CA ASP A 85 -23.86 13.93 21.28
C ASP A 85 -22.96 13.23 20.26
N LYS A 86 -23.52 12.17 19.65
CA LYS A 86 -22.77 11.27 18.76
C LYS A 86 -22.33 11.96 17.46
N ASP A 87 -23.17 12.85 16.93
CA ASP A 87 -22.91 13.51 15.65
C ASP A 87 -21.78 14.53 15.76
N THR A 88 -21.79 15.38 16.80
CA THR A 88 -20.69 16.31 17.06
C THR A 88 -19.43 15.55 17.43
N MET A 89 -19.51 14.46 18.21
CA MET A 89 -18.34 13.63 18.51
C MET A 89 -17.67 13.11 17.23
N THR A 90 -18.48 12.64 16.28
CA THR A 90 -17.98 12.15 15.00
C THR A 90 -17.29 13.28 14.22
N LYS A 91 -17.90 14.47 14.14
CA LYS A 91 -17.30 15.65 13.48
C LYS A 91 -15.93 16.02 14.07
N TYR A 92 -15.78 15.99 15.39
CA TYR A 92 -14.50 16.30 16.04
C TYR A 92 -13.46 15.20 15.80
N LEU A 93 -13.84 13.93 15.88
CA LEU A 93 -12.93 12.81 15.60
C LEU A 93 -12.48 12.78 14.14
N ASP A 94 -13.36 13.15 13.21
CA ASP A 94 -13.03 13.19 11.77
C ASP A 94 -12.12 14.39 11.44
N ALA A 95 -12.27 15.50 12.18
CA ALA A 95 -11.40 16.67 12.07
C ALA A 95 -10.09 16.57 12.88
N ASP A 96 -9.94 15.53 13.71
CA ASP A 96 -8.78 15.37 14.57
C ASP A 96 -7.51 15.04 13.77
N GLU A 97 -6.48 15.87 13.91
CA GLU A 97 -5.23 15.73 13.15
C GLU A 97 -4.51 14.40 13.42
N ARG A 98 -4.52 13.90 14.67
CA ARG A 98 -3.83 12.65 15.01
C ARG A 98 -4.51 11.47 14.32
N LEU A 99 -5.85 11.46 14.29
CA LEU A 99 -6.63 10.47 13.55
C LEU A 99 -6.48 10.59 12.04
N SER A 100 -6.49 11.82 11.53
CA SER A 100 -6.30 12.12 10.11
C SER A 100 -4.93 11.62 9.62
N ASN A 101 -3.86 11.92 10.35
CA ASN A 101 -2.50 11.49 10.02
C ASN A 101 -2.35 9.97 9.92
N VAL A 102 -2.91 9.22 10.87
CA VAL A 102 -2.87 7.74 10.81
C VAL A 102 -3.75 7.22 9.67
N SER A 103 -4.89 7.87 9.39
CA SER A 103 -5.76 7.49 8.27
C SER A 103 -5.08 7.71 6.92
N MET A 104 -4.39 8.84 6.73
CA MET A 104 -3.60 9.12 5.52
C MET A 104 -2.49 8.09 5.33
N LYS A 105 -1.82 7.68 6.41
CA LYS A 105 -0.79 6.63 6.36
C LYS A 105 -1.36 5.28 5.90
N ILE A 106 -2.55 4.90 6.37
CA ILE A 106 -3.23 3.67 5.91
C ILE A 106 -3.56 3.78 4.42
N GLU A 107 -4.10 4.92 3.98
CA GLU A 107 -4.44 5.11 2.57
C GLU A 107 -3.22 5.08 1.66
N TYR A 108 -2.09 5.63 2.11
CA TYR A 108 -0.82 5.52 1.41
C TYR A 108 -0.42 4.06 1.21
N TYR A 109 -0.51 3.22 2.24
CA TYR A 109 -0.26 1.78 2.11
C TYR A 109 -1.26 1.09 1.18
N ASN A 110 -2.54 1.49 1.18
CA ASN A 110 -3.53 0.96 0.24
C ASN A 110 -3.17 1.27 -1.22
N VAL A 111 -2.66 2.47 -1.51
CA VAL A 111 -2.20 2.83 -2.86
C VAL A 111 -1.01 1.95 -3.26
N MET A 112 -0.05 1.76 -2.37
CA MET A 112 1.11 0.91 -2.65
C MET A 112 0.74 -0.56 -2.86
N LEU A 113 -0.13 -1.11 -2.01
CA LEU A 113 -0.60 -2.49 -2.13
C LEU A 113 -1.30 -2.73 -3.47
N ARG A 114 -2.25 -1.86 -3.84
CA ARG A 114 -2.92 -1.91 -5.15
C ARG A 114 -1.93 -1.89 -6.31
N TYR A 115 -0.91 -1.03 -6.23
CA TYR A 115 0.11 -0.96 -7.27
C TYR A 115 0.90 -2.27 -7.40
N ILE A 116 1.29 -2.90 -6.27
CA ILE A 116 1.99 -4.20 -6.30
C ILE A 116 1.09 -5.32 -6.82
N GLU A 117 -0.19 -5.32 -6.47
CA GLU A 117 -1.14 -6.30 -7.01
C GLU A 117 -1.19 -6.24 -8.54
N GLU A 118 -1.22 -5.04 -9.12
CA GLU A 118 -1.16 -4.86 -10.58
C GLU A 118 0.19 -5.29 -11.17
N ILE A 119 1.31 -5.05 -10.48
CA ILE A 119 2.63 -5.55 -10.88
C ILE A 119 2.64 -7.09 -10.90
N LEU A 120 2.15 -7.73 -9.85
CA LEU A 120 2.12 -9.20 -9.75
C LEU A 120 1.25 -9.82 -10.87
N LYS A 121 0.12 -9.18 -11.20
CA LYS A 121 -0.69 -9.57 -12.37
C LYS A 121 0.10 -9.45 -13.68
N GLN A 122 0.83 -8.35 -13.88
CA GLN A 122 1.66 -8.18 -15.07
C GLN A 122 2.80 -9.21 -15.16
N ILE A 123 3.46 -9.52 -14.05
CA ILE A 123 4.50 -10.56 -13.99
C ILE A 123 3.90 -11.92 -14.35
N THR A 124 2.69 -12.23 -13.87
CA THR A 124 1.98 -13.48 -14.19
C THR A 124 1.65 -13.55 -15.69
N ASN A 125 1.20 -12.44 -16.27
CA ASN A 125 0.88 -12.33 -17.69
C ASN A 125 2.11 -12.38 -18.61
N ARG A 126 3.32 -12.14 -18.08
CA ARG A 126 4.58 -12.12 -18.84
C ARG A 126 4.85 -13.44 -19.56
N THR A 127 4.43 -14.58 -19.00
CA THR A 127 4.54 -15.89 -19.67
C THR A 127 3.84 -15.89 -21.03
N TYR A 128 2.64 -15.31 -21.12
CA TYR A 128 1.89 -15.21 -22.37
C TYR A 128 2.54 -14.25 -23.34
N GLN A 129 3.03 -13.11 -22.85
CA GLN A 129 3.73 -12.11 -23.68
C GLN A 129 4.98 -12.72 -24.34
N ILE A 130 5.81 -13.41 -23.54
CA ILE A 130 7.01 -14.09 -24.04
C ILE A 130 6.64 -15.17 -25.07
N LYS A 131 5.62 -16.00 -24.78
CA LYS A 131 5.16 -17.02 -25.73
C LYS A 131 4.73 -16.40 -27.07
N ASN A 132 3.94 -15.34 -27.02
CA ASN A 132 3.47 -14.64 -28.22
C ASN A 132 4.64 -14.03 -29.01
N SER A 133 5.65 -13.46 -28.33
CA SER A 133 6.86 -12.97 -28.98
C SER A 133 7.63 -14.08 -29.70
N ILE A 134 7.81 -15.25 -29.06
CA ILE A 134 8.47 -16.42 -29.67
C ILE A 134 7.69 -16.91 -30.90
N GLU A 135 6.36 -16.99 -30.79
CA GLU A 135 5.50 -17.40 -31.90
C GLU A 135 5.60 -16.46 -33.09
N PHE A 136 5.57 -15.14 -32.84
CA PHE A 136 5.80 -14.14 -33.89
C PHE A 136 7.16 -14.29 -34.55
N MET A 137 8.24 -14.49 -33.78
CA MET A 137 9.59 -14.71 -34.34
C MET A 137 9.66 -15.97 -35.22
N ARG A 138 9.00 -17.05 -34.81
CA ARG A 138 8.90 -18.28 -35.62
C ARG A 138 8.15 -18.03 -36.93
N PHE A 139 7.01 -17.34 -36.84
CA PHE A 139 6.22 -16.96 -38.02
C PHE A 139 7.02 -16.09 -39.00
N SER A 140 7.68 -15.03 -38.50
CA SER A 140 8.52 -14.16 -39.33
C SER A 140 9.71 -14.89 -39.97
N SER A 141 10.17 -15.99 -39.37
CA SER A 141 11.25 -16.83 -39.91
C SER A 141 10.76 -17.91 -40.89
N GLY A 142 9.46 -17.95 -41.21
CA GLY A 142 8.85 -18.95 -42.09
C GLY A 142 8.69 -20.35 -41.47
N LEU A 143 8.77 -20.44 -40.13
CA LEU A 143 8.65 -21.67 -39.33
C LEU A 143 7.28 -21.79 -38.63
N GLY A 144 6.32 -20.98 -39.07
CA GLY A 144 4.95 -20.87 -38.53
C GLY A 144 3.94 -21.70 -39.33
#